data_AF-A0A127PUK0-F1
#
_entry.id   AF-A0A127PUK0-F1
#
_cell.length_a   1.000
_cell.length_b   1.000
_cell.length_c   1.000
_cell.angle_alpha   90.00
_cell.angle_beta   90.00
_cell.angle_gamma   90.00
#
_symmetry.space_group_name_H-M   'P 1'
#
loop_
_entity.id
_entity.type
_entity.pdbx_description
1 polymer ?
#
loop_
_entity_poly.entity_id
_entity_poly.type
_entity_poly.pdbx_seq_one_letter_code
_entity_poly.pdbx_strand_id
1 'polypeptide(L)'
;MSATMRPIRLLVIFLLATLAFSAMAIERTFPASTLRGKLTITSYPTVTINGNTLRLSPGSRIWNANQLTQIPNSLGSDTYLVNYTLNAQGDVDRVWILTPDEASQKVDAQRNSNKQ
;
A
#
# COMPACT_ATOMS: atom_id res chain seq x y z
N MET A 1 20.97 19.34 -49.77
CA MET A 1 21.02 19.81 -48.37
C MET A 1 21.03 18.58 -47.47
N SER A 2 22.23 18.04 -47.18
CA SER A 2 22.37 16.84 -46.37
C SER A 2 22.48 17.27 -44.90
N ALA A 3 21.43 17.01 -44.12
CA ALA A 3 21.45 17.25 -42.68
C ALA A 3 22.32 16.18 -42.02
N THR A 4 23.60 16.50 -41.77
CA THR A 4 24.50 15.64 -40.99
C THR A 4 24.04 15.62 -39.54
N MET A 5 23.18 14.66 -39.17
CA MET A 5 22.79 14.43 -37.77
C MET A 5 24.03 14.04 -36.98
N ARG A 6 24.54 14.99 -36.18
CA ARG A 6 25.71 14.82 -35.32
C ARG A 6 25.46 13.66 -34.34
N PRO A 7 26.35 12.65 -34.26
CA PRO A 7 26.15 11.44 -33.45
C PRO A 7 25.95 11.73 -31.95
N ILE A 8 26.46 12.87 -31.49
CA ILE A 8 26.24 13.42 -30.14
C ILE A 8 24.75 13.64 -29.82
N ARG A 9 23.91 14.04 -30.80
CA ARG A 9 22.46 14.23 -30.56
C ARG A 9 21.74 12.90 -30.33
N LEU A 10 22.15 11.82 -31.00
CA LEU A 10 21.59 10.49 -30.78
C LEU A 10 22.03 9.92 -29.42
N LEU A 11 23.26 10.20 -28.99
CA LEU A 11 23.76 9.78 -27.68
C LEU A 11 23.05 10.50 -26.51
N VAL A 12 22.72 11.79 -26.66
CA VAL A 12 21.97 12.55 -25.64
C VAL A 12 20.52 12.05 -25.54
N ILE A 13 19.86 11.74 -26.66
CA ILE A 13 18.49 11.19 -26.64
C ILE A 13 18.48 9.79 -26.01
N PHE A 14 19.49 8.96 -26.28
CA PHE A 14 19.63 7.64 -25.67
C PHE A 14 19.87 7.74 -24.15
N LEU A 15 20.72 8.67 -23.71
CA LEU A 15 20.97 8.91 -22.29
C LEU A 15 19.70 9.41 -21.58
N LEU A 16 18.92 10.32 -22.19
CA LEU A 16 17.65 10.80 -21.63
C LEU A 16 16.58 9.71 -21.54
N ALA A 17 16.55 8.77 -22.49
CA ALA A 17 15.60 7.65 -22.48
C ALA A 17 15.85 6.66 -21.32
N THR A 18 17.10 6.49 -20.87
CA THR A 18 17.42 5.58 -19.74
C THR A 18 16.97 6.09 -18.37
N LEU A 19 16.74 7.40 -18.19
CA LEU A 19 16.30 7.98 -16.91
C LEU A 19 14.81 7.77 -16.63
N ALA A 20 14.01 7.36 -17.62
CA ALA A 20 12.56 7.23 -17.49
C ALA A 20 12.10 5.89 -16.88
N PHE A 21 13.01 4.95 -16.58
CA PHE A 21 12.64 3.56 -16.26
C PHE A 21 12.40 3.24 -14.78
N SER A 22 12.37 4.24 -13.89
CA SER A 22 12.37 3.99 -12.44
C SER A 22 11.02 4.29 -11.77
N ALA A 23 9.99 3.47 -12.01
CA ALA A 23 8.80 3.38 -11.14
C ALA A 23 7.96 2.12 -11.42
N MET A 24 8.56 0.93 -11.38
CA MET A 24 7.75 -0.29 -11.34
C MET A 24 7.23 -0.46 -9.90
N ALA A 25 5.95 -0.17 -9.68
CA ALA A 25 5.29 -0.42 -8.39
C ALA A 25 5.28 -1.94 -8.14
N ILE A 26 6.04 -2.39 -7.14
CA ILE A 26 6.08 -3.78 -6.72
C ILE A 26 4.72 -4.13 -6.13
N GLU A 27 4.07 -5.13 -6.72
CA GLU A 27 2.80 -5.66 -6.22
C GLU A 27 3.02 -6.27 -4.83
N ARG A 28 2.31 -5.75 -3.82
CA ARG A 28 2.44 -6.24 -2.45
C ARG A 28 1.74 -7.57 -2.28
N THR A 29 2.39 -8.48 -1.58
CA THR A 29 1.75 -9.71 -1.12
C THR A 29 1.44 -9.63 0.38
N PHE A 30 0.23 -10.01 0.75
CA PHE A 30 -0.27 -9.89 2.12
C PHE A 30 -0.28 -11.23 2.85
N PRO A 31 -0.24 -11.28 4.20
CA PRO A 31 -0.39 -12.54 4.94
C PRO A 31 -1.67 -13.32 4.61
N ALA A 32 -1.66 -14.64 4.81
CA ALA A 32 -2.82 -15.49 4.53
C ALA A 32 -4.08 -15.09 5.33
N SER A 33 -3.91 -14.57 6.55
CA SER A 33 -4.99 -14.13 7.45
C SER A 33 -5.54 -12.74 7.14
N THR A 34 -5.14 -12.11 6.03
CA THR A 34 -5.53 -10.72 5.71
C THR A 34 -7.01 -10.56 5.39
N LEU A 35 -7.69 -9.64 6.05
CA LEU A 35 -9.07 -9.23 5.81
C LEU A 35 -9.10 -7.89 5.04
N ARG A 36 -10.21 -7.60 4.37
CA ARG A 36 -10.45 -6.34 3.65
C ARG A 36 -11.52 -5.51 4.37
N GLY A 37 -11.31 -4.21 4.47
CA GLY A 37 -12.34 -3.32 5.02
C GLY A 37 -12.09 -1.84 4.80
N LYS A 38 -13.09 -1.03 5.13
CA LYS A 38 -12.99 0.43 5.17
C LYS A 38 -12.67 0.86 6.59
N LEU A 39 -11.48 1.41 6.79
CA LEU A 39 -10.98 1.86 8.08
C LEU A 39 -11.18 3.37 8.24
N THR A 40 -11.71 3.75 9.39
CA THR A 40 -11.80 5.13 9.85
C THR A 40 -11.20 5.20 11.24
N ILE A 41 -10.31 6.16 11.48
CA ILE A 41 -9.73 6.36 12.82
C ILE A 41 -10.68 7.28 13.59
N THR A 42 -11.37 6.71 14.58
CA THR A 42 -12.34 7.44 15.40
C THR A 42 -11.71 8.03 16.65
N SER A 43 -10.96 7.22 17.41
CA SER A 43 -10.26 7.67 18.60
C SER A 43 -9.17 6.67 18.96
N TYR A 44 -7.91 6.97 18.61
CA TYR A 44 -6.80 6.05 18.84
C TYR A 44 -6.71 5.61 20.32
N PRO A 45 -6.54 4.30 20.62
CA PRO A 45 -6.27 3.18 19.71
C PRO A 45 -7.50 2.50 19.11
N THR A 46 -8.70 3.04 19.32
CA THR A 46 -9.95 2.53 18.74
C THR A 46 -10.13 3.02 17.30
N VAL A 47 -10.53 2.10 16.42
CA VAL A 47 -10.79 2.35 15.00
C VAL A 47 -12.12 1.71 14.60
N THR A 48 -12.73 2.21 13.55
CA THR A 48 -13.92 1.61 12.97
C THR A 48 -13.57 0.96 11.64
N ILE A 49 -13.84 -0.34 11.49
CA ILE A 49 -13.65 -1.06 10.23
C ILE A 49 -15.00 -1.64 9.76
N ASN A 50 -15.45 -1.24 8.57
CA ASN A 50 -16.76 -1.64 8.02
C ASN A 50 -17.94 -1.36 8.99
N GLY A 51 -17.84 -0.31 9.81
CA GLY A 51 -18.84 0.02 10.83
C GLY A 51 -18.65 -0.68 12.19
N ASN A 52 -17.76 -1.66 12.29
CA ASN A 52 -17.45 -2.33 13.55
C ASN A 52 -16.34 -1.61 14.29
N THR A 53 -16.58 -1.29 15.56
CA THR A 53 -15.56 -0.73 16.45
C THR A 53 -14.57 -1.81 16.86
N LEU A 54 -13.32 -1.65 16.43
CA LEU A 54 -12.19 -2.53 16.75
C LEU A 54 -11.09 -1.72 17.44
N ARG A 55 -10.14 -2.42 18.05
CA ARG A 55 -8.99 -1.80 18.71
C ARG A 55 -7.70 -2.20 18.00
N LEU A 56 -6.80 -1.23 17.85
CA LEU A 56 -5.45 -1.47 17.38
C LEU A 56 -4.61 -2.14 18.48
N SER A 57 -3.83 -3.16 18.11
CA SER A 57 -2.92 -3.83 19.04
C SER A 57 -1.81 -2.86 19.50
N PRO A 58 -1.22 -3.04 20.69
CA PRO A 58 -0.15 -2.17 21.20
C PRO A 58 1.08 -2.07 20.28
N GLY A 59 1.32 -3.09 19.44
CA GLY A 59 2.41 -3.14 18.47
C GLY A 59 1.97 -2.88 17.03
N SER A 60 0.72 -2.43 16.84
CA SER A 60 0.13 -2.34 15.51
C SER A 60 0.85 -1.34 14.62
N ARG A 61 0.86 -1.64 13.31
CA ARG A 61 1.48 -0.79 12.30
C ARG A 61 0.52 -0.55 11.14
N ILE A 62 0.48 0.70 10.70
CA ILE A 62 -0.29 1.14 9.54
C ILE A 62 0.70 1.52 8.45
N TRP A 63 0.64 0.87 7.30
CA TRP A 63 1.45 1.20 6.12
C TRP A 63 0.62 1.89 5.07
N ASN A 64 1.17 2.90 4.41
CA ASN A 64 0.55 3.51 3.24
C ASN A 64 0.89 2.74 1.95
N ALA A 65 0.33 3.26 0.84
CA ALA A 65 0.59 2.79 -0.51
C ALA A 65 2.07 2.76 -0.92
N ASN A 66 2.96 3.49 -0.23
CA ASN A 66 4.40 3.53 -0.48
C ASN A 66 5.19 2.68 0.54
N GLN A 67 4.53 1.80 1.30
CA GLN A 67 5.12 0.99 2.38
C GLN A 67 5.73 1.82 3.52
N LEU A 68 5.34 3.09 3.64
CA LEU A 68 5.76 3.96 4.73
C LEU A 68 4.79 3.83 5.90
N THR A 69 5.33 3.66 7.10
CA THR A 69 4.52 3.65 8.32
C THR A 69 3.83 5.00 8.50
N GLN A 70 2.53 4.98 8.71
CA GLN A 70 1.71 6.15 9.00
C GLN A 70 1.46 6.25 10.51
N ILE A 71 1.49 7.47 11.01
CA ILE A 71 1.13 7.75 12.39
C ILE A 71 -0.41 7.88 12.42
N PRO A 72 -1.13 7.18 13.32
CA PRO A 72 -2.59 7.21 13.33
C PRO A 72 -3.18 8.63 13.36
N ASN A 73 -2.59 9.53 14.15
CA ASN A 73 -3.03 10.94 14.23
C ASN A 73 -2.90 11.72 12.93
N SER A 74 -2.05 11.31 11.97
CA SER A 74 -1.88 12.02 10.70
C SER A 74 -2.92 11.66 9.64
N LEU A 75 -3.66 10.57 9.85
CA LEU A 75 -4.65 10.05 8.89
C LEU A 75 -6.02 10.73 9.01
N GLY A 76 -6.24 11.51 10.08
CA GLY A 76 -7.50 12.23 10.32
C GLY A 76 -8.71 11.30 10.44
N SER A 77 -9.88 11.84 10.12
CA SER A 77 -11.17 11.14 10.16
C SER A 77 -11.58 10.55 8.80
N ASP A 78 -10.64 10.48 7.85
CA ASP A 78 -10.91 9.96 6.52
C ASP A 78 -11.15 8.45 6.55
N THR A 79 -11.85 7.96 5.52
CA THR A 79 -12.11 6.54 5.34
C THR A 79 -11.18 5.96 4.29
N TYR A 80 -10.35 5.01 4.71
CA TYR A 80 -9.36 4.36 3.87
C TYR A 80 -9.78 2.93 3.55
N LEU A 81 -9.64 2.51 2.30
CA LEU A 81 -9.75 1.10 1.97
C LEU A 81 -8.45 0.40 2.36
N VAL A 82 -8.56 -0.59 3.23
CA VAL A 82 -7.41 -1.27 3.83
C VAL A 82 -7.52 -2.78 3.71
N ASN A 83 -6.35 -3.41 3.63
CA ASN A 83 -6.16 -4.78 4.07
C ASN A 83 -5.68 -4.76 5.53
N TYR A 84 -6.09 -5.71 6.36
CA TYR A 84 -5.66 -5.77 7.75
C TYR A 84 -5.58 -7.20 8.29
N THR A 85 -4.92 -7.41 9.43
CA THR A 85 -4.92 -8.71 10.14
C THR A 85 -5.32 -8.51 11.59
N LEU A 86 -5.81 -9.58 12.21
CA LEU A 86 -6.14 -9.63 13.62
C LEU A 86 -5.11 -10.49 14.35
N ASN A 87 -4.79 -10.13 15.60
CA ASN A 87 -4.02 -10.98 16.49
C ASN A 87 -4.92 -12.03 17.17
N ALA A 88 -4.35 -12.88 18.02
CA ALA A 88 -5.08 -13.92 18.75
C ALA A 88 -6.17 -13.40 19.71
N GLN A 89 -6.09 -12.13 20.11
CA GLN A 89 -7.07 -11.46 20.99
C GLN A 89 -8.21 -10.81 20.19
N GLY A 90 -8.13 -10.79 18.86
CA GLY A 90 -9.08 -10.11 17.98
C GLY A 90 -8.79 -8.62 17.77
N ASP A 91 -7.65 -8.12 18.27
CA ASP A 91 -7.20 -6.75 18.00
C ASP A 91 -6.54 -6.66 16.63
N VAL A 92 -6.66 -5.49 15.98
CA VAL A 92 -6.07 -5.21 14.68
C VAL A 92 -4.56 -5.04 14.81
N ASP A 93 -3.80 -5.93 14.16
CA ASP A 93 -2.34 -5.99 14.31
C ASP A 93 -1.59 -5.28 13.19
N ARG A 94 -2.02 -5.47 11.95
CA ARG A 94 -1.35 -4.91 10.76
C ARG A 94 -2.39 -4.32 9.86
N VAL A 95 -2.13 -3.13 9.32
CA VAL A 95 -3.04 -2.40 8.42
C VAL A 95 -2.26 -1.88 7.22
N TRP A 96 -2.73 -2.16 6.02
CA TRP A 96 -2.18 -1.65 4.77
C TRP A 96 -3.24 -0.82 4.06
N ILE A 97 -2.99 0.47 3.86
CA ILE A 97 -3.81 1.35 3.02
C ILE A 97 -3.54 1.03 1.57
N LEU A 98 -4.59 0.66 0.84
CA LEU A 98 -4.49 0.14 -0.51
C LEU A 98 -4.43 1.26 -1.55
N THR A 99 -3.69 1.03 -2.61
CA THR A 99 -3.83 1.79 -3.86
C THR A 99 -5.14 1.44 -4.57
N PRO A 100 -5.60 2.26 -5.53
CA PRO A 100 -6.74 1.93 -6.37
C PRO A 100 -6.58 0.60 -7.13
N ASP A 101 -5.37 0.29 -7.60
CA ASP A 101 -5.07 -0.97 -8.27
C ASP A 101 -5.20 -2.16 -7.32
N GLU A 102 -4.62 -2.08 -6.12
CA GLU A 102 -4.72 -3.13 -5.11
C GLU A 102 -6.16 -3.33 -4.63
N ALA A 103 -6.90 -2.23 -4.50
CA ALA A 103 -8.30 -2.22 -4.13
C ALA A 103 -9.19 -2.96 -5.14
N SER A 104 -8.83 -2.88 -6.43
CA SER A 104 -9.58 -3.48 -7.54
C SER A 104 -9.40 -4.99 -7.63
N GLN A 105 -8.30 -5.51 -7.08
CA GLN A 105 -8.07 -6.95 -6.99
C GLN A 105 -8.85 -7.58 -5.84
N LYS A 106 -9.11 -8.89 -5.92
CA LYS A 106 -9.70 -9.65 -4.81
C LYS A 106 -8.63 -9.94 -3.76
N VAL A 107 -8.97 -9.77 -2.48
CA VAL A 107 -8.05 -10.04 -1.37
C VAL A 107 -7.47 -11.46 -1.41
N ASP A 108 -8.25 -12.45 -1.83
CA ASP A 108 -7.81 -13.85 -1.94
C ASP A 108 -6.69 -14.06 -2.97
N ALA A 109 -6.67 -13.26 -4.05
CA ALA A 109 -5.59 -13.31 -5.04
C ALA A 109 -4.28 -12.68 -4.52
N GLN A 110 -4.38 -11.81 -3.51
CA GLN A 110 -3.25 -11.05 -2.97
C GLN A 110 -2.66 -11.67 -1.69
N ARG A 111 -3.31 -12.70 -1.14
CA ARG A 111 -2.85 -13.44 0.03
C ARG A 111 -1.70 -14.38 -0.34
N ASN A 112 -0.61 -14.29 0.40
CA ASN A 112 0.47 -15.26 0.39
C ASN A 112 -0.07 -16.63 0.77
N SER A 113 0.12 -17.63 -0.09
CA SER A 113 -0.22 -19.03 0.22
C SER A 113 0.78 -19.71 1.17
N ASN A 114 1.80 -18.98 1.64
CA ASN A 114 2.79 -19.52 2.56
C ASN A 114 2.17 -19.71 3.95
N LYS A 115 1.78 -20.96 4.25
CA LYS A 115 1.62 -21.46 5.62
C LYS A 115 2.95 -21.22 6.35
N GLN A 116 3.00 -20.23 7.22
CA GLN A 116 4.01 -20.18 8.27
C GLN A 116 3.68 -21.20 9.33
#